data_AF-A0A962H6G9-F1
#
_entry.id   AF-A0A962H6G9-F1
#
_cell.length_a   1.000
_cell.length_b   1.000
_cell.length_c   1.000
_cell.angle_alpha   90.00
_cell.angle_beta   90.00
_cell.angle_gamma   90.00
#
_symmetry.space_group_name_H-M   'P 1'
#
loop_
_entity.id
_entity.type
_entity.pdbx_description
1 polymer ?
#
loop_
_entity_poly.entity_id
_entity_poly.type
_entity_poly.pdbx_seq_one_letter_code
_entity_poly.pdbx_strand_id
1 'polypeptide(L)'
;MAGCADSEQTEQALSTDSSDGVSFSDGTQASGVQFQHHAGRTELKLLPEIMGSGVAIADFNRDGAPDLILVNAGDLNASERAGIAANKLYINDGKGNFRDASSEW
;
A
#
# COMPACT_ATOMS: atom_id res chain seq x y z
N MET A 1 -66.66 14.98 -18.54
CA MET A 1 -65.32 15.09 -17.94
C MET A 1 -64.44 14.07 -18.64
N ALA A 2 -63.46 14.52 -19.41
CA ALA A 2 -62.53 13.69 -20.16
C ALA A 2 -61.24 13.44 -19.36
N GLY A 3 -60.58 12.32 -19.63
CA GLY A 3 -59.23 11.97 -19.13
C GLY A 3 -59.00 10.47 -19.33
N CYS A 4 -58.61 10.05 -20.53
CA CYS A 4 -57.23 9.82 -21.02
C CYS A 4 -56.69 8.44 -20.61
N ALA A 5 -56.38 7.64 -21.65
CA ALA A 5 -56.12 6.21 -21.63
C ALA A 5 -54.65 5.84 -21.37
N ASP A 6 -54.46 4.53 -21.26
CA ASP A 6 -53.26 3.76 -20.94
C ASP A 6 -51.96 4.19 -21.63
N SER A 7 -50.86 4.06 -20.89
CA SER A 7 -49.54 3.89 -21.50
C SER A 7 -48.77 2.82 -20.72
N GLU A 8 -48.61 1.66 -21.35
CA GLU A 8 -47.66 0.63 -20.94
C GLU A 8 -46.24 1.22 -21.07
N GLN A 9 -45.61 1.49 -19.94
CA GLN A 9 -44.18 1.79 -19.93
C GLN A 9 -43.43 0.46 -20.04
N THR A 10 -42.85 0.22 -21.21
CA THR A 10 -41.84 -0.81 -21.42
C THR A 10 -40.70 -0.57 -20.43
N GLU A 11 -40.49 -1.50 -19.49
CA GLU A 11 -39.30 -1.59 -18.66
C GLU A 11 -38.09 -1.83 -19.56
N GLN A 12 -37.49 -0.74 -20.06
CA GLN A 12 -36.13 -0.79 -20.58
C GLN A 12 -35.20 -1.00 -19.39
N ALA A 13 -34.61 -2.20 -19.32
CA ALA A 13 -33.55 -2.52 -18.38
C ALA A 13 -32.45 -1.46 -18.47
N LEU A 14 -32.18 -0.79 -17.34
CA LEU A 14 -31.05 0.12 -17.18
C LEU A 14 -29.76 -0.61 -17.58
N SER A 15 -29.18 -0.25 -18.72
CA SER A 15 -27.82 -0.66 -19.05
C SER A 15 -26.88 0.07 -18.09
N THR A 16 -26.43 -0.63 -17.05
CA THR A 16 -25.37 -0.15 -16.16
C THR A 16 -24.05 -0.32 -16.90
N ASP A 17 -23.70 0.67 -17.72
CA ASP A 17 -22.32 0.76 -18.21
C ASP A 17 -21.44 0.97 -16.98
N SER A 18 -20.66 -0.06 -16.69
CA SER A 18 -19.97 -0.25 -15.44
C SER A 18 -18.55 0.26 -15.60
N SER A 19 -18.12 1.12 -14.68
CA SER A 19 -16.74 1.59 -14.39
C SER A 19 -16.26 2.96 -14.91
N ASP A 20 -17.02 4.04 -14.65
CA ASP A 20 -16.44 5.40 -14.53
C ASP A 20 -15.72 5.65 -13.16
N GLY A 21 -15.25 4.59 -12.51
CA GLY A 21 -14.69 4.62 -11.15
C GLY A 21 -13.20 4.28 -11.09
N VAL A 22 -12.47 4.92 -10.18
CA VAL A 22 -11.08 4.53 -9.86
C VAL A 22 -11.09 3.12 -9.27
N SER A 23 -10.31 2.22 -9.87
CA SER A 23 -10.07 0.88 -9.33
C SER A 23 -8.65 0.76 -8.79
N PHE A 24 -8.50 -0.02 -7.73
CA PHE A 24 -7.21 -0.33 -7.12
C PHE A 24 -6.94 -1.82 -7.26
N SER A 25 -5.67 -2.18 -7.39
CA SER A 25 -5.21 -3.57 -7.39
C SER A 25 -4.01 -3.70 -6.45
N ASP A 26 -3.82 -4.90 -5.91
CA ASP A 26 -2.65 -5.23 -5.10
C ASP A 26 -1.46 -5.56 -6.01
N GLY A 27 -0.39 -4.76 -5.89
CA GLY A 27 0.86 -4.95 -6.65
C GLY A 27 1.98 -5.62 -5.86
N THR A 28 1.79 -5.98 -4.58
CA THR A 28 2.86 -6.47 -3.70
C THR A 28 3.52 -7.74 -4.23
N GLN A 29 2.72 -8.75 -4.55
CA GLN A 29 3.23 -10.02 -5.08
C GLN A 29 3.90 -9.86 -6.45
N ALA A 30 3.31 -9.05 -7.34
CA ALA A 30 3.80 -8.85 -8.69
C ALA A 30 5.12 -8.04 -8.73
N SER A 31 5.26 -7.07 -7.82
CA SER A 31 6.45 -6.23 -7.71
C SER A 31 7.59 -6.85 -6.91
N GLY A 32 7.31 -7.89 -6.10
CA GLY A 32 8.30 -8.48 -5.19
C GLY A 32 8.46 -7.75 -3.84
N VAL A 33 7.69 -6.69 -3.60
CA VAL A 33 7.71 -5.95 -2.32
C VAL A 33 6.99 -6.76 -1.24
N GLN A 34 7.72 -7.18 -0.21
CA GLN A 34 7.21 -7.94 0.94
C GLN A 34 7.49 -7.20 2.25
N PHE A 35 6.63 -6.23 2.58
CA PHE A 35 6.80 -5.41 3.77
C PHE A 35 5.56 -5.42 4.67
N GLN A 36 5.78 -5.59 5.96
CA GLN A 36 4.77 -5.41 6.98
C GLN A 36 5.25 -4.37 7.99
N HIS A 37 4.45 -3.33 8.19
CA HIS A 37 4.70 -2.35 9.24
C HIS A 37 4.36 -2.94 10.61
N HIS A 38 5.33 -2.94 11.51
CA HIS A 38 5.19 -3.29 12.91
C HIS A 38 5.22 -1.99 13.72
N ALA A 39 4.06 -1.58 14.22
CA ALA A 39 3.91 -0.34 14.98
C ALA A 39 4.46 -0.43 16.43
N GLY A 40 5.09 -1.55 16.82
CA GLY A 40 5.70 -1.70 18.15
C GLY A 40 4.73 -1.62 19.33
N ARG A 41 3.51 -2.18 19.19
CA ARG A 41 2.44 -2.09 20.20
C ARG A 41 2.89 -2.51 21.60
N THR A 42 2.52 -1.71 22.59
CA THR A 42 2.88 -1.91 24.01
C THR A 42 1.66 -1.73 24.92
N GLU A 43 1.73 -2.24 26.15
CA GLU A 43 0.69 -1.97 27.17
C GLU A 43 0.64 -0.48 27.58
N LEU A 44 1.74 0.25 27.38
CA LEU A 44 1.87 1.66 27.73
C LEU A 44 1.18 2.59 26.72
N LYS A 45 0.73 2.06 25.57
CA LYS A 45 0.01 2.79 24.51
C LYS A 45 0.73 4.07 24.12
N LEU A 46 1.98 3.91 23.69
CA LEU A 46 2.87 5.01 23.34
C LEU A 46 2.41 5.67 22.02
N LEU A 47 2.66 6.97 21.90
CA LEU A 47 2.28 7.74 20.71
C LEU A 47 2.80 7.16 19.38
N PRO A 48 4.01 6.57 19.27
CA PRO A 48 4.46 5.97 18.03
C PRO A 48 3.58 4.80 17.53
N GLU A 49 2.82 4.15 18.40
CA GLU A 49 1.97 2.99 18.05
C GLU A 49 0.78 3.35 17.15
N ILE A 50 0.35 4.62 17.19
CA ILE A 50 -0.71 5.16 16.32
C ILE A 50 -0.16 5.86 15.09
N MET A 51 1.17 5.97 14.97
CA MET A 51 1.81 6.55 13.79
C MET A 51 1.97 5.49 12.71
N GLY A 52 1.75 5.91 11.46
CA GLY A 52 1.99 5.06 10.30
C GLY A 52 3.48 4.86 10.03
N SER A 53 3.77 3.95 9.09
CA SER A 53 5.08 3.79 8.49
C SER A 53 5.48 5.02 7.65
N GLY A 54 6.70 5.03 7.13
CA GLY A 54 7.19 6.00 6.15
C GLY A 54 7.81 5.31 4.94
N VAL A 55 7.85 6.03 3.82
CA VAL A 55 8.53 5.61 2.60
C VAL A 55 9.44 6.73 2.10
N ALA A 56 10.63 6.37 1.62
CA ALA A 56 11.48 7.23 0.81
C ALA A 56 11.72 6.58 -0.56
N ILE A 57 11.74 7.41 -1.60
CA ILE A 57 11.99 6.99 -2.98
C ILE A 57 13.20 7.77 -3.47
N ALA A 58 14.25 7.05 -3.85
CA ALA A 58 15.49 7.62 -4.37
C ALA A 58 16.24 6.52 -5.15
N ASP A 59 17.17 6.91 -6.00
CA ASP A 59 18.09 5.97 -6.66
C ASP A 59 19.29 5.71 -5.72
N PHE A 60 19.25 4.62 -4.95
CA PHE A 60 20.26 4.32 -3.92
C PHE A 60 21.51 3.67 -4.52
N ASN A 61 21.34 2.83 -5.55
CA ASN A 61 22.44 2.13 -6.20
C ASN A 61 23.06 2.88 -7.39
N ARG A 62 22.47 4.01 -7.81
CA ARG A 62 22.87 4.87 -8.93
C ARG A 62 22.71 4.21 -10.30
N ASP A 63 21.73 3.35 -10.48
CA ASP A 63 21.45 2.70 -11.76
C ASP A 63 20.43 3.47 -12.62
N GLY A 64 19.90 4.59 -12.11
CA GLY A 64 18.91 5.42 -12.78
C GLY A 64 17.47 4.96 -12.58
N ALA A 65 17.23 3.87 -11.83
CA ALA A 65 15.90 3.45 -11.41
C ALA A 65 15.60 3.92 -9.97
N PRO A 66 14.37 4.35 -9.68
CA PRO A 66 13.98 4.68 -8.31
C PRO A 66 13.80 3.41 -7.47
N ASP A 67 14.47 3.36 -6.33
CA ASP A 67 14.39 2.35 -5.28
C ASP A 67 13.46 2.79 -4.13
N LEU A 68 13.16 1.89 -3.20
CA LEU A 68 12.28 2.17 -2.05
C LEU A 68 12.97 1.88 -0.72
N ILE A 69 12.84 2.78 0.26
CA ILE A 69 13.07 2.49 1.68
C ILE A 69 11.74 2.55 2.42
N LEU A 70 11.40 1.49 3.16
CA LEU A 70 10.20 1.38 3.99
C LEU A 70 10.60 1.33 5.47
N VAL A 71 9.99 2.21 6.26
CA VAL A 71 10.39 2.46 7.65
C VAL A 71 9.53 1.69 8.63
N ASN A 72 10.16 1.06 9.61
CA ASN A 72 9.49 0.33 10.66
C ASN A 72 9.72 1.00 12.03
N ALA A 73 8.76 0.86 12.95
CA ALA A 73 8.85 1.53 14.25
C ALA A 73 9.86 0.87 15.20
N GLY A 74 10.21 -0.40 14.94
CA GLY A 74 11.05 -1.17 15.86
C GLY A 74 10.28 -1.69 17.07
N ASP A 75 11.02 -2.27 18.02
CA ASP A 75 10.48 -2.58 19.34
C ASP A 75 10.56 -1.33 20.23
N LEU A 76 9.41 -0.86 20.73
CA LEU A 76 9.33 0.30 21.62
C LEU A 76 9.59 -0.05 23.09
N ASN A 77 9.58 -1.34 23.46
CA ASN A 77 9.81 -1.82 24.83
C ASN A 77 11.27 -2.19 25.12
N ALA A 78 12.09 -2.40 24.10
CA ALA A 78 13.44 -2.92 24.28
C ALA A 78 14.49 -1.81 24.44
N SER A 79 15.37 -1.97 25.44
CA SER A 79 16.63 -1.23 25.56
C SER A 79 17.61 -1.52 24.41
N GLU A 80 17.37 -2.60 23.65
CA GLU A 80 18.11 -2.99 22.45
C GLU A 80 17.17 -3.02 21.23
N ARG A 81 17.44 -2.18 20.22
CA ARG A 81 16.65 -2.03 18.98
C ARG A 81 16.65 -3.27 18.04
N ALA A 82 17.11 -4.42 18.51
CA ALA A 82 17.52 -5.51 17.65
C ALA A 82 16.35 -6.40 17.20
N GLY A 83 16.02 -6.33 15.90
CA GLY A 83 15.58 -7.50 15.13
C GLY A 83 14.09 -7.70 14.87
N ILE A 84 13.17 -7.07 15.61
CA ILE A 84 11.73 -7.37 15.45
C ILE A 84 11.12 -6.65 14.23
N ALA A 85 11.66 -5.50 13.85
CA ALA A 85 11.06 -4.63 12.86
C ALA A 85 12.12 -3.69 12.27
N ALA A 86 12.98 -4.23 11.40
CA ALA A 86 13.97 -3.43 10.68
C ALA A 86 13.30 -2.67 9.52
N ASN A 87 13.90 -1.54 9.15
CA ASN A 87 13.61 -0.88 7.88
C ASN A 87 13.96 -1.81 6.72
N LYS A 88 13.25 -1.68 5.61
CA LYS A 88 13.52 -2.46 4.40
C LYS A 88 13.99 -1.55 3.27
N LEU A 89 15.09 -1.92 2.62
CA LEU A 89 15.55 -1.34 1.36
C LEU A 89 15.23 -2.30 0.22
N TYR A 90 14.56 -1.79 -0.81
CA TYR A 90 14.18 -2.50 -2.01
C TYR A 90 14.84 -1.86 -3.23
N ILE A 91 15.67 -2.61 -3.93
CA ILE A 91 16.31 -2.18 -5.17
C ILE A 91 15.46 -2.58 -6.36
N ASN A 92 15.18 -1.62 -7.25
CA ASN A 92 14.38 -1.78 -8.45
C ASN A 92 15.26 -2.17 -9.65
N ASP A 93 14.84 -3.12 -10.46
CA ASP A 93 15.53 -3.48 -11.71
C ASP A 93 15.23 -2.55 -12.90
N GLY A 94 14.52 -1.44 -12.65
CA GLY A 94 14.05 -0.48 -13.66
C GLY A 94 12.77 -0.90 -14.37
N LYS A 95 12.23 -2.09 -14.10
CA LYS A 95 10.98 -2.62 -14.66
C LYS A 95 9.88 -2.74 -13.60
N GLY A 96 10.16 -2.30 -12.37
CA GLY A 96 9.24 -2.40 -11.24
C GLY A 96 9.31 -3.74 -10.51
N ASN A 97 10.36 -4.55 -10.75
CA ASN A 97 10.66 -5.71 -9.92
C ASN A 97 11.65 -5.28 -8.83
N PHE A 98 11.27 -5.48 -7.58
CA PHE A 98 12.01 -5.05 -6.41
C PHE A 98 12.61 -6.26 -5.69
N ARG A 99 13.87 -6.11 -5.28
CA ARG A 99 14.60 -7.08 -4.47
C ARG A 99 14.91 -6.47 -3.11
N ASP A 100 14.62 -7.20 -2.04
CA ASP A 100 15.08 -6.85 -0.70
C ASP A 100 16.62 -6.86 -0.65
N ALA A 101 17.21 -5.71 -0.35
CA ALA A 101 18.65 -5.48 -0.19
C ALA A 101 18.98 -4.97 1.22
N SER A 102 18.08 -5.15 2.18
CA SER A 102 18.19 -4.58 3.54
C SER A 102 19.38 -5.10 4.33
N SER A 103 19.94 -6.26 3.97
CA SER A 103 21.12 -6.85 4.62
C SER A 103 22.44 -6.50 3.94
N GLU A 104 22.39 -5.82 2.80
CA GLU A 104 23.58 -5.39 2.05
C GLU A 104 24.07 -4.00 2.48
N TRP A 105 23.32 -3.33 3.36
CA TRP A 105 23.51 -1.94 3.79
C TRP A 105 23.35 -1.79 5.31
#